data_AF-A0A2S9GPT8-F1
#
_entry.id   AF-A0A2S9GPT8-F1
#
_cell.length_a   1.000
_cell.length_b   1.000
_cell.length_c   1.000
_cell.angle_alpha   90.00
_cell.angle_beta   90.00
_cell.angle_gamma   90.00
#
_symmetry.space_group_name_H-M   'P 1'
#
loop_
_entity.id
_entity.type
_entity.pdbx_description
1 polymer ?
#
loop_
_entity_poly.entity_id
_entity_poly.type
_entity_poly.pdbx_seq_one_letter_code
_entity_poly.pdbx_strand_id
1 'polypeptide(L)' 'ADIVAVPSYNESFGLVAVEAQACGTPVVAAAVGGLPVAVRDGVSGALVDGHDPEAWAQTLGTVLAADPATLSR' A
#
# COMPACT_ATOMS: atom_id res chain seq x y z
N ALA A 1 1.02 -7.07 11.49
CA ALA A 1 -0.32 -6.84 10.90
C ALA A 1 -0.36 -7.59 9.58
N ASP A 2 -1.54 -7.94 9.06
CA ASP A 2 -1.66 -8.60 7.77
C ASP A 2 -1.46 -7.62 6.60
N ILE A 3 -1.89 -6.37 6.76
CA ILE A 3 -1.71 -5.26 5.81
C ILE A 3 -1.54 -3.94 6.58
N VAL A 4 -0.79 -2.99 5.99
CA VAL A 4 -0.80 -1.57 6.36
C VAL A 4 -1.47 -0.76 5.25
N ALA A 5 -2.52 -0.02 5.61
CA ALA A 5 -3.19 0.93 4.73
C ALA A 5 -2.70 2.36 5.01
N VAL A 6 -2.34 3.12 3.96
CA VAL A 6 -1.89 4.52 4.06
C VAL A 6 -2.79 5.43 3.19
N PRO A 7 -4.04 5.71 3.64
CA PRO A 7 -5.01 6.52 2.89
C PRO A 7 -4.79 8.03 3.08
N SER A 8 -3.54 8.49 3.07
CA SER A 8 -3.20 9.91 3.25
C SER A 8 -3.80 10.76 2.13
N TYR A 9 -4.31 11.95 2.44
CA TYR A 9 -4.68 12.96 1.44
C TYR A 9 -3.48 13.77 0.98
N ASN A 10 -2.46 13.89 1.83
CA ASN A 10 -1.19 14.50 1.54
C ASN A 10 -0.11 13.75 2.33
N GLU A 11 1.01 13.45 1.70
CA GLU A 11 2.10 12.68 2.30
C GLU A 11 3.43 13.16 1.72
N SER A 12 4.41 13.43 2.57
CA SER A 12 5.68 13.97 2.11
C SER A 12 6.53 12.89 1.44
N PHE A 13 6.73 11.76 2.14
CA PHE A 13 7.55 10.66 1.62
C PHE A 13 6.92 9.29 1.87
N GLY A 14 6.12 9.11 2.92
CA GLY A 14 5.54 7.80 3.22
C GLY A 14 6.48 6.87 3.98
N LEU A 15 7.18 7.37 5.01
CA LEU A 15 8.05 6.55 5.85
C LEU A 15 7.30 5.37 6.48
N VAL A 16 6.03 5.55 6.85
CA VAL A 16 5.16 4.45 7.34
C VAL A 16 5.07 3.31 6.31
N ALA A 17 4.96 3.62 5.01
CA ALA A 17 4.95 2.61 3.96
C ALA A 17 6.31 1.91 3.82
N VAL A 18 7.41 2.65 3.97
CA VAL A 18 8.77 2.07 3.93
C VAL A 18 9.02 1.14 5.12
N GLU A 19 8.63 1.55 6.32
CA GLU A 19 8.76 0.75 7.55
C GLU A 19 7.92 -0.53 7.47
N ALA A 20 6.68 -0.43 6.95
CA ALA A 20 5.83 -1.59 6.72
C ALA A 20 6.47 -2.60 5.75
N GLN A 21 7.00 -2.12 4.62
CA GLN A 21 7.73 -2.95 3.66
C GLN A 21 8.98 -3.59 4.28
N ALA A 22 9.76 -2.84 5.08
CA ALA A 22 10.94 -3.37 5.78
C ALA A 22 10.58 -4.46 6.81
N CYS A 23 9.39 -4.38 7.40
CA CYS A 23 8.84 -5.41 8.29
C CYS A 23 8.19 -6.58 7.54
N GLY A 24 8.26 -6.60 6.20
CA GLY A 24 7.62 -7.63 5.37
C GLY A 24 6.09 -7.58 5.39
N THR A 25 5.50 -6.46 5.80
CA THR A 25 4.05 -6.26 5.82
C THR A 25 3.60 -5.63 4.51
N PRO A 26 2.64 -6.23 3.77
CA PRO A 26 2.07 -5.64 2.57
C PRO A 26 1.51 -4.23 2.79
N VAL A 27 1.68 -3.36 1.80
CA VAL A 27 1.22 -1.96 1.84
C VAL A 27 0.17 -1.71 0.77
N VAL A 28 -0.91 -1.03 1.17
CA VAL A 28 -1.86 -0.36 0.25
C VAL A 28 -1.83 1.12 0.55
N ALA A 29 -1.47 1.96 -0.42
CA ALA A 29 -1.27 3.39 -0.21
C ALA A 29 -2.05 4.24 -1.21
N ALA A 30 -2.47 5.44 -0.80
CA ALA A 30 -3.01 6.43 -1.74
C ALA A 30 -1.93 6.86 -2.75
N ALA A 31 -2.30 7.08 -4.01
CA ALA A 31 -1.42 7.56 -5.06
C ALA A 31 -1.17 9.08 -4.97
N VAL A 32 -0.77 9.58 -3.79
CA VAL A 32 -0.57 11.02 -3.53
C VAL A 32 0.79 11.31 -2.93
N GLY A 33 1.29 12.51 -3.19
CA GLY A 33 2.53 13.01 -2.58
C GLY A 33 3.72 12.09 -2.83
N GLY A 34 4.46 11.75 -1.78
CA GLY A 34 5.61 10.86 -1.85
C GLY A 34 5.30 9.35 -1.90
N LEU A 35 4.04 8.93 -1.71
CA LEU A 35 3.70 7.51 -1.64
C LEU A 35 4.01 6.72 -2.93
N PRO A 36 3.80 7.26 -4.15
CA PRO A 36 4.22 6.59 -5.38
C PRO A 36 5.74 6.44 -5.55
N VAL A 37 6.54 7.16 -4.75
CA VAL A 37 7.99 6.99 -4.69
C VAL A 37 8.38 5.90 -3.69
N ALA A 38 7.67 5.82 -2.55
CA ALA A 38 7.92 4.84 -1.51
C ALA A 38 7.36 3.44 -1.81
N VAL A 39 6.32 3.35 -2.63
CA VAL A 39 5.63 2.09 -2.97
C VAL A 39 5.62 1.91 -4.48
N ARG A 40 6.13 0.77 -4.94
CA ARG A 40 6.03 0.36 -6.35
C ARG A 40 4.80 -0.51 -6.54
N ASP A 41 3.80 0.04 -7.24
CA ASP A 41 2.53 -0.63 -7.50
C ASP A 41 2.72 -2.02 -8.15
N GLY A 42 1.97 -2.99 -7.63
CA GLY A 42 2.01 -4.40 -8.06
C GLY A 42 3.31 -5.14 -7.71
N VAL A 43 4.26 -4.50 -7.03
CA VAL A 43 5.53 -5.14 -6.66
C VAL A 43 5.80 -5.10 -5.17
N SER A 44 5.97 -3.91 -4.61
CA SER A 44 6.26 -3.75 -3.17
C SER A 44 5.03 -3.32 -2.36
N GLY A 45 3.91 -3.09 -3.05
CA GLY A 45 2.59 -2.79 -2.49
C GLY A 45 1.60 -2.49 -3.61
N ALA A 46 0.43 -1.97 -3.24
CA ALA A 46 -0.58 -1.51 -4.19
C ALA A 46 -0.87 -0.02 -3.98
N LEU A 47 -1.13 0.70 -5.08
CA LEU A 47 -1.56 2.09 -5.05
C LEU A 47 -3.05 2.21 -5.40
N VAL A 48 -3.77 3.02 -4.63
CA VAL A 48 -5.16 3.39 -4.90
C VAL A 48 -5.22 4.84 -5.36
N ASP A 49 -5.81 5.07 -6.54
CA ASP A 49 -6.07 6.43 -7.02
C ASP A 49 -7.29 7.02 -6.28
N GLY A 50 -7.04 8.05 -5.47
CA GLY A 50 -8.05 8.70 -4.64
C GLY A 50 -8.44 7.94 -3.36
N HIS A 51 -9.63 8.28 -2.84
CA HIS A 51 -10.10 7.90 -1.51
C HIS A 51 -11.50 7.29 -1.51
N ASP A 52 -11.94 6.80 -2.67
CA ASP A 52 -13.20 6.08 -2.78
C ASP A 52 -13.17 4.81 -1.90
N PRO A 53 -14.04 4.68 -0.87
CA PRO A 53 -14.02 3.53 0.02
C PRO A 53 -14.19 2.19 -0.69
N GLU A 54 -14.92 2.16 -1.81
CA GLU A 54 -15.13 0.93 -2.57
C GLU A 54 -13.84 0.48 -3.27
N ALA A 55 -13.13 1.40 -3.94
CA ALA A 55 -11.81 1.11 -4.51
C ALA A 55 -10.79 0.63 -3.46
N TRP A 56 -10.81 1.23 -2.26
CA TRP A 56 -9.97 0.80 -1.14
C TRP A 56 -10.32 -0.61 -0.65
N ALA A 57 -11.61 -0.90 -0.46
CA ALA A 57 -12.06 -2.22 -0.02
C ALA A 57 -11.69 -3.32 -1.02
N GLN A 58 -11.85 -3.05 -2.32
CA GLN A 58 -11.49 -3.99 -3.40
C GLN A 58 -9.98 -4.26 -3.42
N THR A 59 -9.17 -3.21 -3.29
CA THR A 59 -7.71 -3.33 -3.30
C THR A 59 -7.21 -4.09 -2.07
N LEU A 60 -7.71 -3.74 -0.88
CA LEU A 60 -7.38 -4.46 0.36
C LEU A 60 -7.78 -5.94 0.28
N GLY A 61 -8.97 -6.25 -0.23
CA GLY A 61 -9.43 -7.62 -0.42
C GLY A 61 -8.54 -8.42 -1.38
N THR A 62 -8.11 -7.78 -2.47
CA THR A 62 -7.18 -8.38 -3.45
C THR A 62 -5.82 -8.70 -2.82
N VAL A 63 -5.28 -7.76 -2.04
CA VAL A 63 -3.99 -7.93 -1.34
C VAL A 63 -4.07 -8.99 -0.24
N LEU A 64 -5.17 -9.06 0.53
CA LEU A 64 -5.37 -10.10 1.54
C LEU A 64 -5.51 -11.51 0.95
N ALA A 65 -6.08 -11.60 -0.26
CA ALA A 65 -6.26 -12.88 -0.95
C ALA A 65 -4.99 -13.37 -1.65
N ALA A 66 -3.99 -12.50 -1.84
CA ALA A 66 -2.71 -12.87 -2.43
C ALA A 66 -1.84 -13.65 -1.44
N ASP A 67 -1.03 -14.58 -1.95
CA ASP A 67 -0.03 -15.27 -1.12
C ASP A 67 0.97 -14.22 -0.57
N PRO A 68 1.18 -14.13 0.77
CA PRO A 68 2.12 -13.20 1.39
C PRO A 68 3.54 -13.22 0.78
N ALA A 69 3.97 -14.36 0.22
CA ALA A 69 5.26 -14.50 -0.44
C ALA A 69 5.37 -13.68 -1.75
N THR A 70 4.24 -13.24 -2.32
CA THR A 70 4.19 -12.56 -3.62
C THR A 70 4.47 -11.06 -3.51
N LEU A 71 4.24 -10.46 -2.34
CA LEU A 71 4.32 -9.01 -2.10
C LEU A 71 5.59 -8.57 -1.34
N SER A 72 6.52 -9.49 -1.12
CA SER A 72 7.77 -9.28 -0.38
C SER A 72 9.03 -9.28 -1.27
N ARG A 73 8.88 -9.15 -2.60
CA ARG A 73 9.97 -9.21 -3.57
C ARG A 73 10.23 -7.90 -4.32
#